data_AF-A0A4Y2NDN7-F1
#
_entry.id   AF-A0A4Y2NDN7-F1
#
_cell.length_a   1.000
_cell.length_b   1.000
_cell.length_c   1.000
_cell.angle_alpha   90.00
_cell.angle_beta   90.00
_cell.angle_gamma   90.00
#
_symmetry.space_group_name_H-M   'P 1'
#
loop_
_entity.id
_entity.type
_entity.pdbx_description
1 polymer ?
#
loop_
_entity_poly.entity_id
_entity_poly.type
_entity_poly.pdbx_seq_one_letter_code
_entity_poly.pdbx_strand_id
1 'polypeptide(L)'
;MRIQLKLFLQAMTLLSQLTSIRFINMGNYFRHLDCDFNDDLLMAFISFFSSQENLKTVVLQNCRFLPNDGLEILKAIFHCDSNTIINLTLRGFLSKTRIWP
;
A
#
# COMPACT_ATOMS: atom_id res chain seq x y z
N MET A 1 -14.15 3.44 9.07
CA MET A 1 -13.51 3.36 7.73
C MET A 1 -12.21 2.55 7.72
N ARG A 2 -11.32 2.69 8.72
CA ARG A 2 -9.99 2.04 8.73
C ARG A 2 -10.02 0.52 8.95
N ILE A 3 -10.86 0.04 9.87
CA ILE A 3 -11.10 -1.41 10.07
C ILE A 3 -11.66 -2.04 8.79
N GLN A 4 -12.59 -1.35 8.12
CA GLN A 4 -13.14 -1.83 6.85
C GLN A 4 -12.06 -1.93 5.76
N LEU A 5 -11.11 -1.00 5.72
CA LEU A 5 -9.98 -1.08 4.80
C LEU A 5 -9.07 -2.28 5.12
N LYS A 6 -8.75 -2.53 6.39
CA LYS A 6 -7.98 -3.72 6.81
C LYS A 6 -8.68 -5.00 6.38
N LEU A 7 -9.97 -5.14 6.71
CA LEU A 7 -10.78 -6.30 6.34
C LEU A 7 -10.88 -6.47 4.82
N PHE A 8 -11.03 -5.37 4.08
CA PHE A 8 -11.03 -5.38 2.62
C PHE A 8 -9.70 -5.92 2.08
N LEU A 9 -8.55 -5.40 2.54
CA LEU A 9 -7.24 -5.88 2.11
C LEU A 9 -7.06 -7.36 2.41
N GLN A 10 -7.43 -7.81 3.61
CA GLN A 10 -7.37 -9.22 4.01
C GLN A 10 -8.25 -10.11 3.13
N ALA A 11 -9.46 -9.66 2.77
CA ALA A 11 -10.32 -10.40 1.85
C ALA A 11 -9.70 -10.46 0.44
N MET A 12 -9.08 -9.38 -0.02
CA MET A 12 -8.42 -9.34 -1.32
C MET A 12 -7.12 -10.17 -1.36
N THR A 13 -6.44 -10.36 -0.23
CA THR A 13 -5.28 -11.27 -0.11
C THR A 13 -5.64 -12.70 -0.52
N LEU A 14 -6.88 -13.13 -0.27
CA LEU A 14 -7.37 -14.47 -0.64
C LEU A 14 -7.68 -14.59 -2.14
N LEU A 15 -7.69 -13.49 -2.88
CA LEU A 15 -8.04 -13.42 -4.29
C LEU A 15 -6.78 -13.07 -5.11
N SER A 16 -6.01 -14.09 -5.53
CA SER A 16 -4.75 -13.91 -6.27
C SER A 16 -4.89 -13.57 -7.77
N GLN A 17 -6.10 -13.21 -8.21
CA GLN A 17 -6.43 -12.99 -9.62
C GLN A 17 -6.43 -11.51 -10.03
N LEU A 18 -6.09 -10.58 -9.14
CA LEU A 18 -6.07 -9.16 -9.50
C LEU A 18 -4.95 -8.85 -10.47
N THR A 19 -5.31 -8.17 -11.56
CA THR A 19 -4.36 -7.67 -12.56
C THR A 19 -4.12 -6.17 -12.44
N SER A 20 -5.01 -5.44 -11.77
CA SER A 20 -4.91 -4.00 -11.58
C SER A 20 -5.50 -3.58 -10.24
N ILE A 21 -4.82 -2.67 -9.53
CA ILE A 21 -5.36 -2.03 -8.35
C ILE A 21 -5.02 -0.54 -8.28
N ARG A 22 -5.94 0.23 -7.71
CA ARG A 22 -5.81 1.68 -7.55
C ARG A 22 -6.21 2.11 -6.14
N PHE A 23 -5.26 2.68 -5.43
CA PHE A 23 -5.48 3.36 -4.16
C PHE A 23 -5.38 4.87 -4.36
N ILE A 24 -6.48 5.58 -4.11
CA ILE A 24 -6.60 7.02 -4.39
C ILE A 24 -7.07 7.75 -3.13
N ASN A 25 -6.39 8.84 -2.77
CA ASN A 25 -6.73 9.71 -1.64
C ASN A 25 -6.74 8.98 -0.28
N MET A 26 -5.85 7.99 -0.10
CA MET A 26 -5.76 7.19 1.13
C MET A 26 -5.01 7.90 2.27
N GLY A 27 -4.42 9.08 2.05
CA GLY A 27 -3.53 9.70 3.03
C GLY A 27 -4.16 10.14 4.34
N ASN A 28 -5.47 10.13 4.51
CA ASN A 28 -6.13 10.40 5.80
C ASN A 28 -6.29 9.13 6.66
N TYR A 29 -6.12 7.95 6.05
CA TYR A 29 -6.19 6.67 6.74
C TYR A 29 -4.97 6.43 7.64
N PHE A 30 -3.81 7.00 7.28
CA PHE A 30 -2.51 6.79 7.95
C PHE A 30 -2.05 7.92 8.87
N ARG A 31 -2.76 9.06 8.93
CA ARG A 31 -2.21 10.31 9.49
C ARG A 31 -2.45 10.55 10.99
N HIS A 32 -3.23 9.71 11.67
CA HIS A 32 -3.79 10.04 12.99
C HIS A 32 -4.04 8.80 13.87
N LEU A 33 -3.05 7.94 14.08
CA LEU A 33 -3.20 6.75 14.92
C LEU A 33 -1.99 6.55 15.82
N ASP A 34 -2.24 5.92 16.96
CA ASP A 34 -1.22 5.22 17.74
C ASP A 34 -0.43 4.26 16.84
N CYS A 35 0.84 4.07 17.14
CA CYS A 35 1.77 3.25 16.38
C CYS A 35 1.18 1.89 15.99
N ASP A 36 0.51 1.23 16.94
CA ASP A 36 0.04 -0.15 16.80
C ASP A 36 -0.98 -0.35 15.65
N PHE A 37 -1.89 0.61 15.42
CA PHE A 37 -2.88 0.46 14.34
C PHE A 37 -2.28 0.75 12.97
N ASN A 38 -1.28 1.65 12.91
CA ASN A 38 -0.56 1.91 11.67
C ASN A 38 0.24 0.68 11.25
N ASP A 39 0.86 -0.01 12.20
CA ASP A 39 1.61 -1.24 11.96
C ASP A 39 0.67 -2.35 11.44
N ASP A 40 -0.48 -2.53 12.07
CA ASP A 40 -1.51 -3.50 11.64
C ASP A 40 -2.01 -3.26 10.21
N LEU A 41 -2.25 -2.00 9.85
CA LEU A 41 -2.73 -1.64 8.51
C LEU A 41 -1.59 -1.76 7.48
N LEU A 42 -0.37 -1.37 7.84
CA LEU A 42 0.82 -1.54 7.02
C LEU A 42 1.05 -3.03 6.71
N MET A 43 0.97 -3.89 7.73
CA MET A 43 1.08 -5.34 7.56
C MET A 43 0.00 -5.88 6.62
N ALA A 44 -1.25 -5.41 6.74
CA ALA A 44 -2.30 -5.81 5.80
C ALA A 44 -2.01 -5.39 4.35
N PHE A 45 -1.42 -4.21 4.13
CA PHE A 45 -0.98 -3.77 2.80
C PHE A 45 0.16 -4.63 2.25
N ILE A 46 1.16 -4.92 3.07
CA ILE A 46 2.29 -5.78 2.69
C ILE A 46 1.77 -7.18 2.33
N SER A 47 0.98 -7.81 3.20
CA SER A 47 0.39 -9.13 2.94
C SER A 47 -0.49 -9.14 1.70
N PHE A 48 -1.27 -8.07 1.48
CA PHE A 48 -2.02 -7.91 0.24
C PHE A 48 -1.08 -7.93 -0.97
N PHE A 49 -0.16 -6.99 -1.12
CA PHE A 49 0.71 -6.94 -2.31
C PHE A 49 1.54 -8.20 -2.47
N SER A 50 2.00 -8.80 -1.37
CA SER A 50 2.77 -10.03 -1.42
C SER A 50 2.00 -11.27 -1.89
N SER A 51 0.66 -11.22 -1.89
CA SER A 51 -0.20 -12.31 -2.38
C SER A 51 -0.64 -12.15 -3.84
N GLN A 52 -0.35 -11.01 -4.47
CA GLN A 52 -0.85 -10.69 -5.80
C GLN A 52 0.17 -11.05 -6.89
N GLU A 53 0.24 -12.33 -7.25
CA GLU A 53 1.21 -12.86 -8.23
C GLU A 53 0.98 -12.38 -9.68
N ASN A 54 -0.22 -11.87 -9.99
CA ASN A 54 -0.63 -11.53 -11.36
C ASN A 54 -0.80 -10.01 -11.59
N LEU A 55 -0.31 -9.20 -10.65
CA LEU A 55 -0.58 -7.78 -10.63
C LEU A 55 0.25 -7.03 -11.68
N LYS A 56 -0.41 -6.50 -12.71
CA LYS A 56 0.27 -5.79 -13.81
C LYS A 56 0.29 -4.28 -13.63
N THR A 57 -0.66 -3.74 -12.88
CA THR A 57 -0.85 -2.30 -12.73
C THR A 57 -1.13 -1.93 -11.28
N VAL A 58 -0.33 -1.00 -10.76
CA VAL A 58 -0.47 -0.45 -9.41
C VAL A 58 -0.51 1.07 -9.48
N VAL A 59 -1.59 1.66 -8.98
CA VAL A 59 -1.72 3.12 -8.86
C VAL A 59 -1.83 3.51 -7.39
N LEU A 60 -0.85 4.25 -6.89
CA LEU A 60 -0.83 4.82 -5.54
C LEU A 60 -0.84 6.34 -5.66
N GLN A 61 -2.02 6.93 -5.49
CA GLN A 61 -2.24 8.37 -5.64
C GLN A 61 -2.73 9.00 -4.35
N ASN A 62 -2.04 10.04 -3.89
CA ASN A 62 -2.34 10.78 -2.65
C ASN A 62 -2.45 9.87 -1.42
N CYS A 63 -1.67 8.79 -1.36
CA CYS A 63 -1.63 7.87 -0.24
C CYS A 63 -0.81 8.41 0.94
N ARG A 64 0.17 9.27 0.69
CA ARG A 64 0.96 9.99 1.72
C ARG A 64 1.49 9.08 2.85
N PHE A 65 2.07 7.93 2.51
CA PHE A 65 2.71 7.03 3.46
C PHE A 65 3.93 7.70 4.13
N LEU A 66 4.32 7.25 5.32
CA LEU A 66 5.64 7.62 5.85
C LEU A 66 6.73 7.03 4.94
N PRO A 67 7.93 7.63 4.86
CA PRO A 67 9.00 7.14 3.99
C PRO A 67 9.34 5.65 4.20
N ASN A 68 9.42 5.19 5.45
CA ASN A 68 9.74 3.79 5.76
C ASN A 68 8.60 2.85 5.35
N ASP A 69 7.36 3.16 5.72
CA ASP A 69 6.17 2.39 5.33
C ASP A 69 6.05 2.29 3.81
N GLY A 70 6.26 3.41 3.11
CA GLY A 70 6.25 3.46 1.65
C GLY A 70 7.32 2.57 1.03
N LEU A 71 8.51 2.51 1.63
CA LEU A 71 9.58 1.62 1.19
C LEU A 71 9.20 0.14 1.36
N GLU A 72 8.64 -0.24 2.51
CA GLU A 72 8.20 -1.62 2.76
C GLU A 72 7.06 -2.04 1.82
N ILE A 73 6.13 -1.12 1.52
CA ILE A 73 5.07 -1.37 0.52
C ILE A 73 5.68 -1.57 -0.88
N LEU A 74 6.66 -0.75 -1.28
CA LEU A 74 7.33 -0.93 -2.57
C LEU A 74 8.09 -2.25 -2.64
N LYS A 75 8.78 -2.65 -1.55
CA LYS A 75 9.42 -3.97 -1.48
C LYS A 75 8.39 -5.07 -1.66
N ALA A 76 7.23 -5.01 -1.00
CA ALA A 76 6.18 -6.01 -1.16
C ALA A 76 5.65 -6.09 -2.60
N ILE A 77 5.47 -4.93 -3.25
CA ILE A 77 5.05 -4.82 -4.65
C ILE A 77 6.07 -5.49 -5.58
N PHE A 78 7.36 -5.20 -5.43
CA PHE A 78 8.40 -5.72 -6.34
C PHE A 78 8.87 -7.14 -6.00
N HIS A 79 8.77 -7.57 -4.73
CA HIS A 79 9.26 -8.88 -4.30
C HIS A 79 8.40 -10.03 -4.82
N CYS A 80 7.08 -9.83 -4.92
CA CYS A 80 6.15 -10.86 -5.41
C CYS A 80 5.90 -10.80 -6.90
N ASP A 81 6.51 -9.82 -7.58
CA ASP A 81 6.15 -9.49 -8.94
C ASP A 81 6.61 -10.53 -9.97
N SER A 82 7.69 -11.28 -9.74
CA SER A 82 8.36 -12.01 -10.82
C SER A 82 8.59 -11.16 -12.09
N ASN A 83 8.60 -9.82 -11.96
CA ASN A 83 8.58 -8.79 -13.02
C ASN A 83 7.29 -8.68 -13.88
N THR A 84 6.10 -8.95 -13.34
CA THR A 84 4.80 -8.78 -14.03
C THR A 84 4.22 -7.36 -14.01
N ILE A 85 4.69 -6.46 -13.14
CA ILE A 85 4.22 -5.08 -13.05
C ILE A 85 4.78 -4.30 -14.22
N ILE A 86 3.87 -3.91 -15.11
CA ILE A 86 4.17 -3.11 -16.28
C ILE A 86 3.94 -1.63 -15.98
N ASN A 87 2.94 -1.32 -15.15
CA ASN A 87 2.51 0.05 -14.88
C ASN A 87 2.50 0.36 -13.38
N LEU A 88 3.47 1.14 -12.90
CA LEU A 88 3.50 1.67 -11.54
C LEU A 88 3.32 3.20 -11.56
N THR A 89 2.27 3.70 -10.91
CA THR A 89 2.04 5.15 -10.74
C THR A 89 2.15 5.54 -9.27
N LEU A 90 3.10 6.42 -8.97
CA LEU A 90 3.34 6.96 -7.63
C LEU A 90 3.17 8.49 -7.64
N ARG A 91 1.99 8.99 -7.26
CA ARG A 91 1.71 10.44 -7.22
C ARG A 91 1.29 10.87 -5.82
N GLY A 92 2.08 11.71 -5.15
CA GLY A 92 1.80 12.03 -3.74
C GLY A 92 1.82 10.77 -2.86
N PHE A 93 2.69 9.82 -3.22
CA PHE A 93 2.84 8.52 -2.56
C PHE A 93 3.40 8.67 -1.15
N LEU A 94 4.47 9.44 -0.99
CA LEU A 94 5.07 9.73 0.32
C LEU A 94 4.50 11.01 0.93
N SER A 95 4.41 11.02 2.26
CA SER A 95 4.25 12.22 3.05
C SER A 95 5.57 13.00 3.03
N LYS A 96 5.50 14.33 2.97
CA LYS A 96 6.69 15.15 3.14
C LYS A 96 7.13 15.02 4.60
N THR A 97 8.34 14.55 4.85
CA THR A 97 8.98 14.76 6.14
C THR A 97 9.15 16.27 6.32
N ARG A 98 8.58 16.84 7.40
CA ARG A 98 9.04 18.16 7.85
C ARG A 98 10.46 17.95 8.37
N ILE A 99 11.46 18.14 7.51
CA ILE A 99 12.81 18.43 7.96
C ILE A 99 12.71 19.84 8.53
N TRP A 100 12.56 19.96 9.85
CA TRP A 100 12.80 21.23 10.52
C TRP A 100 14.30 21.48 10.47
N PRO A 101 14.76 22.67 10.00
CA PRO A 101 16.16 23.05 10.08
C PRO A 101 16.63 23.18 11.53
#